data_AF-A0A7Y5F2H6-F1
#
_entry.id   AF-A0A7Y5F2H6-F1
#
_cell.length_a   1.000
_cell.length_b   1.000
_cell.length_c   1.000
_cell.angle_alpha   90.00
_cell.angle_beta   90.00
_cell.angle_gamma   90.00
#
_symmetry.space_group_name_H-M   'P 1'
#
loop_
_entity.id
_entity.type
_entity.pdbx_description
1 polymer ?
#
loop_
_entity_poly.entity_id
_entity_poly.type
_entity_poly.pdbx_seq_one_letter_code
_entity_poly.pdbx_strand_id
1 'polypeptide(L)'
;MNELKQLKTISRQTCDGHTYAILLALDIYDPTTAREFLEQVLEKFKMHWMIGPPQTTHLLVTLMGDLSAPQFVALCQEKMDTDPILRAIVSRLKVADVWRGASSGAMLEQETLLM
;
A
#
# COMPACT_ATOMS: atom_id res chain seq x y z
N MET A 1 0.35 18.30 -4.50
CA MET A 1 -0.25 17.96 -3.20
C MET A 1 -0.43 16.46 -3.17
N ASN A 2 -0.08 15.81 -2.06
CA ASN A 2 -0.22 14.36 -1.92
C ASN A 2 -1.65 14.02 -1.49
N GLU A 3 -2.22 12.94 -2.04
CA GLU A 3 -3.62 12.60 -1.85
C GLU A 3 -3.86 11.10 -1.80
N LEU A 4 -4.72 10.67 -0.86
CA LEU A 4 -5.25 9.31 -0.81
C LEU A 4 -6.48 9.24 -1.71
N LYS A 5 -6.34 8.68 -2.91
CA LYS A 5 -7.44 8.56 -3.88
C LYS A 5 -8.43 7.46 -3.54
N GLN A 6 -7.93 6.33 -3.07
CA GLN A 6 -8.77 5.18 -2.75
C GLN A 6 -8.19 4.33 -1.64
N LEU A 7 -9.05 3.91 -0.71
CA LEU A 7 -8.79 2.86 0.24
C LEU A 7 -10.05 1.99 0.32
N LYS A 8 -9.98 0.76 -0.18
CA LYS A 8 -11.13 -0.16 -0.16
C LYS A 8 -10.70 -1.61 -0.09
N THR A 9 -11.58 -2.45 0.42
CA THR A 9 -11.43 -3.91 0.36
C THR A 9 -12.22 -4.47 -0.82
N ILE A 10 -11.62 -5.37 -1.58
CA ILE A 10 -12.25 -6.09 -2.69
C ILE A 10 -12.10 -7.59 -2.47
N SER A 11 -13.13 -8.36 -2.83
CA SER A 11 -13.04 -9.83 -2.89
C SER A 11 -12.23 -10.25 -4.11
N ARG A 12 -11.36 -11.25 -3.94
CA ARG A 12 -10.62 -11.87 -5.04
C ARG A 12 -10.70 -13.38 -4.97
N GLN A 13 -10.94 -13.99 -6.12
CA GLN A 13 -10.70 -15.41 -6.31
C GLN A 13 -9.22 -15.64 -6.60
N THR A 14 -8.60 -16.55 -5.87
CA THR A 14 -7.21 -17.00 -6.08
C THR A 14 -7.19 -18.52 -6.29
N CYS A 15 -6.04 -19.06 -6.70
CA CYS A 15 -5.85 -20.51 -6.81
C CYS A 15 -6.06 -21.22 -5.46
N ASP A 16 -5.72 -20.56 -4.35
CA ASP A 16 -5.87 -21.08 -2.99
C ASP A 16 -7.29 -20.88 -2.41
N GLY A 17 -8.22 -20.35 -3.20
CA GLY A 17 -9.60 -20.05 -2.80
C GLY A 17 -9.90 -18.56 -2.72
N HIS A 18 -10.91 -18.22 -1.93
CA HIS A 18 -11.41 -16.85 -1.81
C HIS A 18 -10.59 -16.06 -0.78
N THR A 19 -10.12 -14.87 -1.16
CA THR A 19 -9.43 -13.94 -0.27
C THR A 19 -9.95 -12.52 -0.47
N TYR A 20 -9.48 -11.59 0.36
CA TYR A 20 -9.70 -10.16 0.19
C TYR A 20 -8.39 -9.43 -0.04
N ALA A 21 -8.45 -8.40 -0.89
CA ALA A 21 -7.36 -7.47 -1.12
C ALA A 21 -7.76 -6.08 -0.66
N ILE A 22 -6.85 -5.38 0.02
CA ILE A 22 -6.96 -3.94 0.22
C ILE A 22 -6.31 -3.26 -0.97
N LEU A 23 -7.07 -2.42 -1.66
CA LEU A 23 -6.56 -1.51 -2.68
C LEU A 23 -6.30 -0.15 -2.06
N LEU A 24 -5.07 0.32 -2.21
CA LEU A 24 -4.58 1.63 -1.75
C LEU A 24 -4.08 2.43 -2.95
N ALA A 25 -4.84 3.44 -3.40
CA ALA A 25 -4.43 4.31 -4.49
C ALA A 25 -3.99 5.69 -3.97
N LEU A 26 -2.78 6.09 -4.34
CA LEU A 26 -2.11 7.29 -3.85
C LEU A 26 -1.58 8.13 -4.99
N ASP A 27 -1.77 9.44 -4.87
CA ASP A 27 -1.12 10.44 -5.70
C ASP A 27 -0.07 11.14 -4.85
N ILE A 28 1.21 11.02 -5.21
CA ILE A 28 2.35 11.61 -4.50
C ILE A 28 3.16 12.46 -5.46
N TYR A 29 2.74 13.72 -5.63
CA TYR A 29 3.37 14.71 -6.50
C TYR A 29 4.37 15.61 -5.78
N ASP A 30 4.43 15.56 -4.45
CA ASP A 30 5.39 16.32 -3.66
C ASP A 30 6.17 15.36 -2.76
N PRO A 31 7.36 14.91 -3.21
CA PRO A 31 8.22 14.02 -2.43
C PRO A 31 8.65 14.60 -1.08
N THR A 32 8.68 15.93 -0.93
CA THR A 32 9.15 16.58 0.32
C THR A 32 8.18 16.37 1.48
N THR A 33 6.89 16.28 1.17
CA THR A 33 5.81 16.02 2.14
C THR A 33 5.36 14.55 2.15
N ALA A 34 6.03 13.68 1.38
CA ALA A 34 5.63 12.28 1.23
C ALA A 34 5.67 11.50 2.55
N ARG A 35 6.67 11.74 3.40
CA ARG A 35 6.80 11.03 4.69
C ARG A 35 5.61 11.28 5.61
N GLU A 36 5.30 12.55 5.89
CA GLU A 36 4.18 12.94 6.75
C GLU A 36 2.83 12.48 6.18
N PHE A 37 2.69 12.54 4.86
CA PHE A 37 1.51 12.01 4.17
C PHE A 37 1.38 10.49 4.35
N LEU A 38 2.47 9.74 4.20
CA LEU A 38 2.46 8.28 4.36
C LEU A 38 2.11 7.86 5.78
N GLU A 39 2.52 8.61 6.81
CA GLU A 39 2.12 8.31 8.18
C GLU A 39 0.59 8.33 8.33
N GLN A 40 -0.07 9.36 7.80
CA GLN A 40 -1.53 9.47 7.83
C GLN A 40 -2.22 8.36 7.04
N VAL A 41 -1.65 7.99 5.89
CA VAL A 41 -2.15 6.89 5.06
C VAL A 41 -2.02 5.55 5.77
N LEU A 42 -0.88 5.28 6.40
CA LEU A 42 -0.62 4.02 7.10
C LEU A 42 -1.52 3.87 8.33
N GLU A 43 -1.82 4.95 9.05
CA GLU A 43 -2.84 4.92 10.12
C GLU A 43 -4.23 4.54 9.58
N LYS A 44 -4.66 5.15 8.47
CA LYS A 44 -5.93 4.80 7.81
C LYS A 44 -5.94 3.34 7.33
N PHE A 45 -4.83 2.87 6.76
CA PHE A 45 -4.66 1.49 6.34
C PHE A 45 -4.81 0.52 7.52
N LYS A 46 -4.14 0.76 8.65
CA LYS A 46 -4.25 -0.08 9.85
C LYS A 46 -5.70 -0.16 10.33
N MET A 47 -6.38 0.99 10.45
CA MET A 47 -7.79 1.04 10.84
C MET A 47 -8.67 0.24 9.88
N HIS A 48 -8.48 0.42 8.57
CA HIS A 48 -9.23 -0.28 7.53
C HIS A 48 -8.99 -1.79 7.54
N TRP A 49 -7.75 -2.23 7.80
CA TRP A 49 -7.41 -3.64 7.96
C TRP A 49 -8.09 -4.25 9.20
N MET A 50 -8.08 -3.54 10.33
CA MET A 50 -8.66 -4.03 11.59
C MET A 50 -10.17 -4.24 11.54
N ILE A 51 -10.90 -3.39 10.80
CA ILE A 51 -12.36 -3.53 10.62
C ILE A 51 -12.72 -4.36 9.39
N GLY A 52 -11.73 -4.77 8.60
CA GLY A 52 -11.90 -5.53 7.37
C GLY A 52 -12.15 -7.02 7.61
N PRO A 53 -12.45 -7.77 6.54
CA PRO A 53 -12.59 -9.22 6.64
C PRO A 53 -11.29 -9.88 7.15
N PRO A 54 -11.35 -10.86 8.05
CA PRO A 54 -10.17 -11.48 8.65
C PRO A 54 -9.33 -12.29 7.65
N GLN A 55 -9.92 -12.67 6.50
CA GLN A 55 -9.22 -13.36 5.40
C GLN A 55 -8.51 -12.38 4.46
N THR A 56 -8.36 -11.11 4.82
CA THR A 56 -7.60 -10.14 4.02
C THR A 56 -6.12 -10.46 4.06
N THR A 57 -5.61 -11.03 2.96
CA THR A 57 -4.19 -11.41 2.86
C THR A 57 -3.45 -10.66 1.76
N HIS A 58 -4.13 -9.82 0.97
CA HIS A 58 -3.50 -9.11 -0.16
C HIS A 58 -3.56 -7.60 0.08
N LEU A 59 -2.49 -6.91 -0.29
CA LEU A 59 -2.41 -5.46 -0.40
C LEU A 59 -1.94 -5.13 -1.82
N LEU A 60 -2.64 -4.19 -2.46
CA LEU A 60 -2.28 -3.64 -3.75
C LEU A 60 -2.18 -2.13 -3.61
N VAL A 61 -0.99 -1.58 -3.80
CA VAL A 61 -0.73 -0.15 -3.77
C VAL A 61 -0.51 0.35 -5.20
N THR A 62 -1.22 1.40 -5.59
CA THR A 62 -1.00 2.09 -6.87
C THR A 62 -0.56 3.53 -6.60
N LEU A 63 0.58 3.92 -7.17
CA LEU A 63 1.19 5.22 -7.03
C LEU A 63 1.12 6.00 -8.35
N MET A 64 0.74 7.26 -8.26
CA MET A 64 0.88 8.25 -9.33
C MET A 64 1.74 9.41 -8.82
N GLY A 65 2.57 9.98 -9.71
CA GLY A 65 3.40 11.15 -9.39
C GLY A 65 4.90 10.85 -9.35
N ASP A 66 5.61 11.66 -8.55
CA ASP A 66 7.06 11.81 -8.62
C ASP A 66 7.81 10.90 -7.64
N LEU A 67 7.11 10.32 -6.66
CA LEU A 67 7.71 9.32 -5.78
C LEU A 67 7.78 7.95 -6.48
N SER A 68 8.98 7.41 -6.61
CA SER A 68 9.20 6.08 -7.19
C SER A 68 8.69 4.95 -6.27
N ALA A 69 8.38 3.79 -6.84
CA ALA A 69 7.97 2.63 -6.05
C ALA A 69 9.05 2.16 -5.03
N PRO A 70 10.36 2.13 -5.38
CA PRO A 70 11.40 1.80 -4.41
C PRO A 70 11.50 2.80 -3.24
N GLN A 71 11.37 4.11 -3.52
CA GLN A 71 11.37 5.13 -2.46
C GLN A 71 10.17 4.97 -1.53
N PHE A 72 8.98 4.67 -2.08
CA PHE A 72 7.81 4.37 -1.28
C PHE A 72 8.04 3.16 -0.37
N VAL A 73 8.57 2.06 -0.91
CA VAL A 73 8.86 0.85 -0.14
C VAL A 73 9.85 1.14 0.98
N ALA A 74 10.92 1.88 0.70
CA ALA A 74 11.90 2.28 1.71
C ALA A 74 11.25 3.09 2.85
N LEU A 75 10.40 4.07 2.53
CA LEU A 75 9.66 4.85 3.54
C LEU A 75 8.72 3.98 4.39
N CYS A 76 8.04 3.01 3.78
CA CYS A 76 7.21 2.05 4.50
C CYS A 76 8.04 1.12 5.40
N GLN A 77 9.20 0.66 4.94
CA GLN A 77 10.11 -0.17 5.73
C GLN A 77 10.64 0.58 6.95
N GLU A 78 11.11 1.82 6.78
CA GLU A 78 11.51 2.68 7.89
C GLU A 78 10.37 2.85 8.91
N LYS A 79 9.12 3.00 8.45
CA LYS A 79 7.97 3.08 9.36
C LYS A 79 7.72 1.76 10.08
N MET A 80 7.82 0.62 9.40
CA MET A 80 7.68 -0.71 10.00
C MET A 80 8.74 -1.02 11.07
N ASP A 81 9.88 -0.34 11.05
CA ASP A 81 10.89 -0.46 12.12
C ASP A 81 10.46 0.21 13.43
N THR A 82 9.56 1.19 13.35
CA THR A 82 9.07 1.95 14.51
C THR A 82 7.61 1.64 14.86
N ASP A 83 6.88 0.94 13.98
CA ASP A 83 5.48 0.59 14.13
C ASP A 83 5.28 -0.94 14.13
N PRO A 84 5.23 -1.59 15.31
CA PRO A 84 5.09 -3.04 15.40
C PRO A 84 3.72 -3.54 14.92
N ILE A 85 2.68 -2.70 14.95
CA ILE A 85 1.34 -3.06 14.47
C ILE A 85 1.37 -3.16 12.95
N LEU A 86 1.92 -2.14 12.29
CA LEU A 86 2.08 -2.16 10.83
C LEU A 86 2.93 -3.36 10.39
N ARG A 87 4.05 -3.61 11.05
CA ARG A 87 4.92 -4.77 10.78
C ARG A 87 4.16 -6.09 10.91
N ALA A 88 3.38 -6.26 11.98
CA ALA A 88 2.59 -7.49 12.21
C ALA A 88 1.45 -7.67 11.20
N ILE A 89 0.89 -6.58 10.66
CA ILE A 89 -0.09 -6.65 9.58
C ILE A 89 0.59 -7.10 8.29
N VAL A 90 1.69 -6.44 7.91
CA VAL A 90 2.42 -6.74 6.67
C VAL A 90 2.94 -8.18 6.67
N SER A 91 3.41 -8.70 7.82
CA SER A 91 3.87 -10.09 7.93
C SER A 91 2.77 -11.14 7.72
N ARG A 92 1.49 -10.75 7.72
CA ARG A 92 0.35 -11.65 7.44
C ARG A 92 -0.10 -11.59 5.99
N LEU A 93 0.39 -10.63 5.22
CA LEU A 93 0.07 -10.51 3.81
C LEU A 93 0.80 -11.60 3.02
N LYS A 94 0.09 -12.21 2.07
CA LYS A 94 0.64 -13.11 1.05
C LYS A 94 1.11 -12.35 -0.18
N VAL A 95 0.52 -11.17 -0.43
CA VAL A 95 0.85 -10.28 -1.55
C VAL A 95 0.80 -8.85 -1.04
N ALA A 96 1.83 -8.05 -1.35
CA ALA A 96 1.86 -6.62 -1.02
C ALA A 96 2.55 -5.83 -2.14
N ASP A 97 1.94 -5.85 -3.32
CA ASP A 97 2.51 -5.24 -4.52
C ASP A 97 2.36 -3.71 -4.50
N VAL A 98 3.38 -3.01 -4.98
CA VAL A 98 3.41 -1.56 -5.18
C VAL A 98 3.67 -1.27 -6.64
N TRP A 99 2.71 -0.68 -7.33
CA TRP A 99 2.81 -0.33 -8.75
C TRP A 99 2.86 1.18 -8.92
N ARG A 100 3.82 1.68 -9.68
CA ARG A 100 3.82 3.09 -10.12
C ARG A 100 3.34 3.19 -11.56
N GLY A 101 2.30 4.00 -11.77
CA GLY A 101 1.74 4.28 -13.08
C GLY A 101 2.21 5.62 -13.66
N ALA A 102 2.25 5.70 -14.99
CA ALA A 102 2.30 6.95 -15.73
C ALA A 102 0.88 7.52 -15.91
N SER A 103 0.78 8.82 -16.19
CA SER A 103 -0.50 9.48 -16.56
C SER A 103 -1.17 8.86 -17.80
N SER A 104 -0.42 8.14 -18.63
CA SER A 104 -0.93 7.37 -19.76
C SER A 104 -1.59 6.04 -19.38
N GLY A 105 -1.52 5.63 -18.11
CA GLY A 105 -1.96 4.31 -17.63
C GLY A 105 -0.92 3.20 -17.81
N ALA A 106 0.26 3.49 -18.35
CA ALA A 106 1.36 2.53 -18.42
C ALA A 106 1.96 2.27 -17.04
N MET A 107 2.27 1.00 -16.74
CA MET A 107 3.04 0.65 -15.55
C MET A 107 4.52 1.01 -15.77
N LEU A 108 5.09 1.79 -14.86
CA LEU A 108 6.49 2.23 -14.90
C LEU A 108 7.37 1.33 -14.04
N GLU A 109 6.92 1.04 -12.82
CA GLU A 109 7.68 0.31 -11.81
C GLU A 109 6.75 -0.63 -11.05
N GLN A 110 7.32 -1.74 -10.57
CA GLN A 110 6.67 -2.67 -9.67
C GLN A 110 7.65 -3.08 -8.58
N GLU A 111 7.21 -2.97 -7.33
CA GLU A 111 7.94 -3.38 -6.14
C GLU A 111 7.02 -4.18 -5.22
N THR A 112 7.58 -4.72 -4.13
CA THR A 112 6.82 -5.42 -3.08
C THR A 112 7.19 -4.86 -1.70
N LEU A 113 6.21 -4.82 -0.79
CA LEU A 113 6.42 -4.52 0.63
C LEU A 113 6.78 -5.76 1.45
N LEU A 114 6.70 -6.96 0.86
CA LEU A 114 7.11 -8.20 1.53
C LEU A 114 8.63 -8.32 1.49
N MET A 115 9.24 -8.65 2.64
CA MET A 115 10.66 -8.96 2.80
C MET A 115 10.88 -10.46 2.96
#